data_AF-A0AA43CJE7-F1
#
_entry.id   AF-A0AA43CJE7-F1
#
_cell.length_a   1.000
_cell.length_b   1.000
_cell.length_c   1.000
_cell.angle_alpha   90.00
_cell.angle_beta   90.00
_cell.angle_gamma   90.00
#
_symmetry.space_group_name_H-M   'P 1'
#
loop_
_entity.id
_entity.type
_entity.pdbx_description
1 polymer ?
#
loop_
_entity_poly.entity_id
_entity_poly.type
_entity_poly.pdbx_seq_one_letter_code
_entity_poly.pdbx_strand_id
1 'polypeptide(L)'
;MKKGFFTILLALGITLGSAQDLVLPKDFRQHNLTEYNSSLFSPVFGYDRNNPESIAIWARWQWQNVDTDPSTLFINYSRILNPESAVGLGFFQHNTGTYLQTGGAINYGYILNLE
;
A
#
# COMPACT_ATOMS: atom_id res chain seq x y z
N MET A 1 -32.85 -29.54 34.03
CA MET A 1 -31.88 -29.81 32.92
C MET A 1 -32.11 -28.94 31.68
N LYS A 2 -33.33 -28.86 31.11
CA LYS A 2 -33.59 -28.14 29.83
C LYS A 2 -33.28 -26.62 29.87
N LYS A 3 -33.58 -25.93 30.97
CA LYS A 3 -33.34 -24.47 31.10
C LYS A 3 -31.85 -24.11 31.20
N GLY A 4 -31.06 -24.87 31.96
CA GLY A 4 -29.61 -24.65 32.09
C GLY A 4 -28.85 -24.90 30.79
N PHE A 5 -29.28 -25.91 30.01
CA PHE A 5 -28.72 -26.16 28.68
C PHE A 5 -28.98 -25.00 27.72
N PHE A 6 -30.18 -24.41 27.76
CA PHE A 6 -30.51 -23.22 26.97
C PHE A 6 -29.68 -22.00 27.37
N THR A 7 -29.47 -21.78 28.67
CA THR A 7 -28.61 -20.68 29.16
C THR A 7 -27.16 -20.85 28.70
N ILE A 8 -26.63 -22.07 28.72
CA ILE A 8 -25.27 -22.36 28.25
C ILE A 8 -25.15 -22.11 26.74
N LEU A 9 -26.13 -22.56 25.95
CA LEU A 9 -26.18 -22.30 24.50
C LEU A 9 -26.25 -20.81 24.18
N LEU A 10 -27.05 -20.07 24.94
CA LEU A 10 -27.17 -18.62 24.77
C LEU A 10 -25.86 -17.91 25.11
N ALA A 11 -25.21 -18.29 26.21
CA ALA A 11 -23.91 -17.75 26.59
C ALA A 11 -22.83 -18.06 25.54
N LEU A 12 -22.81 -19.28 25.00
CA LEU A 12 -21.87 -19.69 23.94
C LEU A 12 -22.11 -18.93 22.63
N GLY A 13 -23.37 -18.67 22.28
CA GLY A 13 -23.71 -17.87 21.10
C GLY A 13 -23.23 -16.42 21.21
N ILE A 14 -23.31 -15.82 22.39
CA ILE A 14 -22.86 -14.45 22.64
C ILE A 14 -21.33 -14.36 22.59
N THR A 15 -20.61 -15.32 23.18
CA THR A 15 -19.14 -15.31 23.15
C THR A 15 -18.57 -15.56 21.76
N LEU A 16 -19.21 -16.43 20.97
CA LEU A 16 -18.84 -16.65 19.56
C LEU A 16 -19.19 -15.45 18.67
N GLY A 17 -20.30 -14.76 18.93
CA GLY A 17 -20.70 -13.55 18.20
C GLY A 17 -19.78 -12.35 18.45
N SER A 18 -19.18 -12.24 19.63
CA SER A 18 -18.22 -11.20 19.99
C SER A 18 -16.76 -11.53 19.64
N ALA A 19 -16.50 -12.74 19.13
CA ALA A 19 -15.18 -13.18 18.67
C ALA A 19 -14.88 -12.79 17.21
N GLN A 20 -15.61 -11.83 16.64
CA GLN A 20 -15.25 -11.29 15.35
C GLN A 20 -14.01 -10.42 15.53
N ASP A 21 -12.88 -10.91 15.02
CA ASP A 21 -11.65 -10.14 14.95
C ASP A 21 -11.96 -8.77 14.35
N LEU A 22 -11.58 -7.68 15.04
CA LEU A 22 -11.46 -6.40 14.36
C LEU A 22 -10.52 -6.65 13.20
N VAL A 23 -11.06 -6.66 11.98
CA VAL A 23 -10.25 -6.75 10.78
C VAL A 23 -9.32 -5.56 10.86
N LEU A 24 -8.05 -5.84 11.18
CA LEU A 24 -6.98 -4.86 11.05
C LEU A 24 -7.15 -4.24 9.67
N PRO A 25 -7.09 -2.90 9.56
CA PRO A 25 -7.22 -2.23 8.27
C PRO A 25 -6.41 -2.99 7.23
N LYS A 26 -7.05 -3.41 6.13
CA LYS A 26 -6.41 -4.17 5.05
C LYS A 26 -5.09 -3.47 4.72
N ASP A 27 -4.01 -4.07 5.20
CA ASP A 27 -2.62 -3.66 5.13
C ASP A 27 -2.33 -2.17 4.89
N PHE A 28 -1.77 -1.49 5.91
CA PHE A 28 -1.04 -0.22 5.75
C PHE A 28 -0.01 -0.24 4.58
N ARG A 29 0.40 -1.43 4.14
CA ARG A 29 1.28 -1.68 2.99
C ARG A 29 0.68 -1.21 1.67
N GLN A 30 -0.63 -1.40 1.46
CA GLN A 30 -1.33 -0.98 0.24
C GLN A 30 -1.54 0.54 0.21
N HIS A 31 -1.74 1.15 1.39
CA HIS A 31 -1.95 2.59 1.52
C HIS A 31 -0.78 3.43 0.96
N ASN A 32 0.46 3.04 1.27
CA ASN A 32 1.63 3.76 0.75
C ASN A 32 1.77 3.60 -0.79
N LEU A 33 1.45 2.41 -1.31
CA LEU A 33 1.47 2.12 -2.74
C LEU A 33 0.43 2.93 -3.52
N THR A 34 -0.78 3.10 -2.96
CA THR A 34 -1.86 3.85 -3.60
C THR A 34 -1.77 5.36 -3.37
N GLU A 35 -1.23 5.82 -2.24
CA GLU A 35 -1.19 7.25 -1.94
C GLU A 35 0.11 7.91 -2.39
N TYR A 36 1.26 7.32 -2.05
CA TYR A 36 2.56 7.96 -2.24
C TYR A 36 3.38 7.39 -3.41
N ASN A 37 3.16 6.13 -3.79
CA ASN A 37 3.88 5.46 -4.88
C ASN A 37 3.00 5.22 -6.12
N SER A 38 1.78 5.76 -6.16
CA SER A 38 0.84 5.62 -7.27
C SER A 38 1.38 6.11 -8.63
N SER A 39 2.33 7.05 -8.60
CA SER A 39 2.98 7.60 -9.80
C SER A 39 3.85 6.59 -10.52
N LEU A 40 4.25 5.48 -9.87
CA LEU A 40 4.93 4.37 -10.54
C LEU A 40 4.02 3.65 -11.54
N PHE A 41 2.71 3.67 -11.31
CA PHE A 41 1.73 3.03 -12.20
C PHE A 41 1.21 3.98 -13.27
N SER A 42 1.04 5.26 -12.95
CA SER A 42 0.65 6.28 -13.92
C SER A 42 1.08 7.69 -13.48
N PRO A 43 1.66 8.50 -14.38
CA PRO A 43 2.03 9.89 -14.10
C PRO A 43 0.87 10.77 -13.60
N VAL A 44 -0.38 10.46 -13.97
CA VAL A 44 -1.57 11.25 -13.60
C VAL A 44 -1.82 11.24 -12.10
N PHE A 45 -1.43 10.17 -11.39
CA PHE A 45 -1.57 10.08 -9.94
C PHE A 45 -0.60 10.99 -9.17
N GLY A 46 0.24 11.78 -9.86
CA GLY A 46 1.00 12.85 -9.23
C GLY A 46 0.14 14.02 -8.74
N TYR A 47 -1.07 14.21 -9.28
CA TYR A 47 -1.97 15.31 -8.90
C TYR A 47 -2.92 14.97 -7.77
N ASP A 48 -3.41 13.74 -7.74
CA ASP A 48 -4.40 13.26 -6.78
C ASP A 48 -3.70 12.82 -5.48
N ARG A 49 -2.95 13.75 -4.87
CA ARG A 49 -2.22 13.51 -3.62
C ARG A 49 -2.54 14.54 -2.57
N ASN A 50 -2.72 14.05 -1.34
CA ASN A 50 -2.91 14.87 -0.15
C ASN A 50 -1.70 15.79 0.14
N ASN A 51 -0.50 15.45 -0.36
CA ASN A 51 0.71 16.25 -0.18
C ASN A 51 1.32 16.62 -1.54
N PRO A 52 1.50 17.92 -1.85
CA PRO A 52 1.97 18.40 -3.15
C PRO A 52 3.47 18.15 -3.38
N GLU A 53 4.24 17.87 -2.33
CA GLU A 53 5.63 17.42 -2.41
C GLU A 53 5.84 16.30 -1.41
N SER A 54 6.38 15.17 -1.85
CA SER A 54 6.61 14.03 -0.97
C SER A 54 7.79 13.16 -1.42
N ILE A 55 8.51 12.65 -0.42
CA ILE A 55 9.44 11.53 -0.55
C ILE A 55 8.81 10.33 0.13
N ALA A 56 8.70 9.23 -0.60
CA ALA A 56 8.09 8.01 -0.16
C ALA A 56 9.09 6.87 -0.25
N ILE A 57 9.27 6.17 0.86
CA ILE A 57 10.07 4.95 0.91
C ILE A 57 9.13 3.83 1.29
N TRP A 58 9.14 2.78 0.49
CA TRP A 58 8.38 1.57 0.74
C TRP A 58 9.32 0.37 0.63
N ALA A 59 9.38 -0.43 1.68
CA ALA A 59 10.18 -1.63 1.70
C ALA A 59 9.32 -2.81 2.18
N ARG A 60 9.56 -3.97 1.57
CA ARG A 60 8.92 -5.23 1.93
C ARG A 60 9.96 -6.33 1.97
N TRP A 61 10.09 -6.97 3.13
CA TRP A 61 10.77 -8.24 3.30
C TRP A 61 9.73 -9.30 3.60
N GLN A 62 9.62 -10.29 2.73
CA GLN A 62 8.71 -11.42 2.95
C GLN A 62 9.51 -12.60 3.50
N TRP A 63 9.60 -12.67 4.83
CA TRP A 63 10.20 -13.75 5.60
C TRP A 63 9.71 -15.11 5.09
N GLN A 64 10.53 -15.78 4.30
CA GLN A 64 10.22 -17.11 3.78
C GLN A 64 11.39 -18.09 3.82
N ASN A 65 12.65 -17.71 4.03
CA ASN A 65 13.78 -18.59 4.38
C ASN A 65 15.02 -17.76 4.75
N VAL A 66 15.95 -18.33 5.53
CA VAL A 66 17.16 -17.61 6.01
C VAL A 66 18.04 -17.01 4.89
N ASP A 67 18.06 -17.58 3.69
CA ASP A 67 19.02 -17.21 2.63
C ASP A 67 18.39 -16.84 1.27
N THR A 68 17.08 -16.56 1.17
CA THR A 68 16.46 -16.27 -0.14
C THR A 68 15.19 -15.43 -0.05
N ASP A 69 15.07 -14.58 0.97
CA ASP A 69 13.85 -13.80 1.19
C ASP A 69 13.57 -12.80 0.05
N PRO A 70 12.40 -12.89 -0.60
CA PRO A 70 11.99 -11.89 -1.57
C PRO A 70 11.90 -10.53 -0.91
N SER A 71 12.65 -9.57 -1.44
CA SER A 71 12.75 -8.22 -0.91
C SER A 71 12.38 -7.20 -1.97
N THR A 72 11.55 -6.21 -1.63
CA THR A 72 11.21 -5.11 -2.54
C THR A 72 11.51 -3.79 -1.86
N LEU A 73 12.14 -2.87 -2.59
CA LEU A 73 12.41 -1.52 -2.16
C LEU A 73 11.96 -0.55 -3.25
N PHE A 74 11.12 0.40 -2.89
CA PHE A 74 10.70 1.51 -3.73
C PHE A 74 11.04 2.83 -3.03
N ILE A 75 11.65 3.74 -3.77
CA ILE A 75 11.90 5.11 -3.34
C ILE A 75 11.29 5.99 -4.41
N ASN A 76 10.37 6.87 -4.03
CA ASN A 76 9.69 7.77 -4.96
C ASN A 76 9.73 9.19 -4.42
N TYR A 77 10.20 10.10 -5.24
CA TYR A 77 10.06 11.54 -5.05
C TYR A 77 9.01 12.04 -6.02
N SER A 78 8.10 12.87 -5.53
CA SER A 78 7.10 13.47 -6.39
C SER A 78 6.75 14.88 -5.93
N ARG A 79 6.45 15.73 -6.90
CA ARG A 79 5.96 17.07 -6.63
C ARG A 79 5.01 17.57 -7.70
N ILE A 80 4.07 18.38 -7.28
CA ILE A 80 3.30 19.28 -8.13
C ILE A 80 4.20 20.49 -8.39
N LEU A 81 4.43 20.81 -9.66
CA LEU A 81 5.26 21.95 -10.07
C LEU A 81 4.41 23.22 -10.19
N ASN A 82 3.20 23.08 -10.72
CA ASN A 82 2.19 24.12 -10.80
C ASN A 82 0.79 23.46 -10.87
N PRO A 83 -0.32 24.20 -10.88
CA PRO A 83 -1.67 23.62 -10.90
C PRO A 83 -1.95 22.65 -12.07
N GLU A 84 -1.11 22.69 -13.11
CA GLU A 84 -1.31 21.98 -14.38
C GLU A 84 -0.17 21.01 -14.71
N SER A 85 0.87 20.91 -13.86
CA SER A 85 2.05 20.06 -14.10
C SER A 85 2.54 19.39 -12.81
N ALA A 86 2.87 18.10 -12.93
CA ALA A 86 3.44 17.29 -11.86
C ALA A 86 4.60 16.46 -12.39
N VAL A 87 5.60 16.23 -11.54
CA VAL A 87 6.77 15.40 -11.85
C VAL A 87 6.99 14.38 -10.76
N GLY A 88 7.49 13.21 -11.16
CA GLY A 88 7.88 12.13 -10.25
C GLY A 88 9.17 11.47 -10.70
N LEU A 89 9.97 11.04 -9.74
CA LEU A 89 11.17 10.25 -9.94
C LEU A 89 11.13 9.07 -8.96
N GLY A 90 11.18 7.86 -9.51
CA GLY A 90 11.13 6.62 -8.77
C GLY A 90 12.37 5.78 -9.01
N PHE A 91 12.85 5.13 -7.96
CA PHE A 91 13.79 4.02 -8.01
C PHE A 91 13.10 2.79 -7.43
N PHE A 92 13.31 1.65 -8.07
CA PHE A 92 12.77 0.39 -7.59
C PHE A 92 13.77 -0.74 -7.70
N GLN A 93 13.75 -1.60 -6.70
CA GLN A 93 14.49 -2.85 -6.67
C GLN A 93 13.57 -3.94 -6.14
N HIS A 94 13.38 -4.99 -6.94
CA HIS A 94 12.59 -6.15 -6.60
C HIS A 94 13.43 -7.41 -6.73
N ASN A 95 13.75 -8.02 -5.59
CA ASN A 95 14.41 -9.30 -5.49
C ASN A 95 13.36 -10.39 -5.25
N THR A 96 13.33 -11.39 -6.13
CA THR A 96 12.46 -12.58 -6.01
C THR A 96 13.17 -13.77 -5.36
N GLY A 97 14.43 -13.60 -4.96
CA GLY A 97 15.30 -14.66 -4.47
C GLY A 97 16.12 -15.32 -5.59
N THR A 98 15.59 -15.36 -6.81
CA THR A 98 16.26 -15.88 -8.02
C THR A 98 16.64 -14.78 -9.00
N TYR A 99 15.78 -13.76 -9.15
CA TYR A 99 16.00 -12.61 -10.01
C TYR A 99 15.98 -11.31 -9.23
N LEU A 100 16.93 -10.44 -9.56
CA LEU A 100 16.98 -9.06 -9.10
C LEU A 100 16.58 -8.13 -10.25
N GLN A 101 15.46 -7.44 -10.10
CA GLN A 101 14.99 -6.43 -11.02
C GLN A 101 15.24 -5.06 -10.41
N THR A 102 16.14 -4.29 -11.01
CA THR A 102 16.43 -2.92 -10.58
C THR A 102 16.12 -1.97 -11.71
N GLY A 103 15.46 -0.86 -11.40
CA GLY A 103 15.07 0.12 -12.39
C GLY A 103 14.74 1.46 -11.77
N GLY A 104 14.49 2.42 -12.65
CA GLY A 104 14.00 3.73 -12.29
C GLY A 104 12.89 4.16 -13.23
N ALA A 105 12.08 5.11 -12.78
CA ALA A 105 11.01 5.70 -13.54
C ALA A 105 11.07 7.22 -13.38
N ILE A 106 10.90 7.95 -14.49
CA ILE A 106 10.69 9.39 -14.47
C ILE A 106 9.34 9.64 -15.09
N ASN A 107 8.50 10.39 -14.38
CA ASN A 107 7.11 10.63 -14.75
C ASN A 107 6.88 12.13 -14.86
N TYR A 108 6.17 12.55 -15.90
CA TYR A 108 5.69 13.90 -16.07
C TYR A 108 4.21 13.83 -16.46
N GLY A 109 3.36 14.55 -15.74
CA GLY A 109 1.95 14.67 -16.05
C GLY A 109 1.59 16.12 -16.29
N TYR A 110 0.75 16.39 -17.29
CA TYR A 110 0.23 17.72 -17.59
C TYR A 110 -1.29 17.66 -17.73
N ILE A 111 -2.02 18.55 -17.07
CA ILE A 111 -3.48 18.67 -17.20
C ILE A 111 -3.78 19.68 -18.30
N LEU A 112 -4.47 19.21 -19.35
CA LEU A 112 -5.00 20.08 -20.39
C LEU A 112 -6.35 20.63 -19.94
N ASN A 113 -6.37 21.92 -19.60
CA ASN A 113 -7.63 22.63 -19.40
C ASN A 113 -8.19 22.97 -20.78
N LEU A 114 -9.27 22.27 -21.18
CA LEU A 114 -10.05 22.65 -22.35
C LEU A 114 -11.16 23.58 -21.87
N GLU A 115 -11.05 24.85 -22.26
CA GLU A 115 -12.06 25.89 -22.05
C GLU A 115 -13.25 25.70 -23.02
#